data_AF-C0BCG7-F1
#
_entry.id   AF-C0BCG7-F1
#
_cell.length_a   1.000
_cell.length_b   1.000
_cell.length_c   1.000
_cell.angle_alpha   90.00
_cell.angle_beta   90.00
_cell.angle_gamma   90.00
#
_symmetry.space_group_name_H-M   'P 1'
#
loop_
_entity.id
_entity.type
_entity.pdbx_description
1 polymer ?
#
loop_
_entity_poly.entity_id
_entity_poly.type
_entity_poly.pdbx_seq_one_letter_code
_entity_poly.pdbx_strand_id
1 'polypeptide(L)' 'MEVDLDKIQAAGLNTITPVLICNTDTYGKIALQKKGEVTLEDAVLKLS' A
#
# COMPACT_ATOMS: atom_id res chain seq x y z
N MET A 1 13.44 1.96 -5.86
CA MET A 1 14.09 0.73 -5.38
C MET A 1 13.23 -0.42 -5.87
N GLU A 2 13.83 -1.37 -6.57
CA GLU A 2 13.14 -2.58 -6.99
C GLU A 2 13.46 -3.69 -6.01
N VAL A 3 12.48 -4.56 -5.77
CA VAL A 3 12.56 -5.65 -4.79
C VAL A 3 12.39 -6.98 -5.51
N ASP A 4 13.26 -7.93 -5.20
CA ASP A 4 13.20 -9.29 -5.72
C ASP A 4 12.21 -10.11 -4.87
N LEU A 5 10.98 -10.22 -5.35
CA LEU A 5 9.88 -10.91 -4.64
C LEU A 5 10.13 -12.41 -4.52
N ASP A 6 10.78 -13.02 -5.51
CA ASP A 6 11.08 -14.46 -5.52
C ASP A 6 12.03 -14.81 -4.37
N LYS A 7 13.06 -13.99 -4.14
CA LYS A 7 13.98 -14.17 -3.01
C LYS A 7 13.30 -13.98 -1.65
N ILE A 8 12.39 -13.01 -1.52
CA ILE A 8 11.64 -12.78 -0.27
C ILE A 8 10.75 -13.97 0.04
N GLN A 9 10.02 -14.47 -0.96
CA GLN A 9 9.16 -15.62 -0.80
C GLN A 9 9.97 -16.90 -0.51
N ALA A 10 11.12 -17.09 -1.17
CA ALA A 10 12.04 -18.20 -0.90
C ALA A 10 12.65 -18.15 0.50
N ALA A 11 12.86 -16.94 1.06
CA ALA A 11 13.29 -16.74 2.44
C ALA A 11 12.16 -16.95 3.48
N GLY A 12 10.93 -17.24 3.06
CA GLY A 12 9.77 -17.41 3.93
C GLY A 12 9.27 -16.11 4.55
N LEU A 13 9.64 -14.96 3.97
CA LEU A 13 9.22 -13.65 4.43
C LEU A 13 7.90 -13.22 3.78
N ASN A 14 7.17 -12.36 4.46
CA ASN A 14 5.88 -11.87 3.97
C ASN A 14 6.08 -10.81 2.87
N THR A 15 5.28 -10.88 1.81
CA THR A 15 5.26 -9.92 0.70
C THR A 15 4.18 -8.83 0.89
N ILE A 16 3.31 -8.97 1.90
CA ILE A 16 2.35 -7.93 2.27
C ILE A 16 3.11 -6.65 2.66
N THR A 17 2.89 -5.59 1.88
CA THR A 17 3.53 -4.29 2.07
C THR A 17 2.49 -3.28 2.60
N PRO A 18 2.49 -2.97 3.91
CA PRO A 18 1.55 -2.00 4.47
C PRO A 18 1.93 -0.57 4.07
N VAL A 19 0.93 0.23 3.73
CA VAL A 19 1.06 1.68 3.54
C VAL A 19 0.46 2.37 4.76
N LEU A 20 1.26 3.18 5.45
CA LEU A 20 0.88 3.87 6.68
C LEU A 20 0.87 5.38 6.43
N ILE A 21 -0.17 6.05 6.92
CA ILE A 21 -0.24 7.51 6.97
C ILE A 21 0.06 7.89 8.42
N CYS A 22 1.18 8.57 8.65
CA CYS A 22 1.65 8.88 10.00
C CYS A 22 1.16 10.24 10.53
N ASN A 23 0.65 11.10 9.66
CA ASN A 23 0.15 12.45 9.95
C ASN A 23 -1.37 12.54 9.74
N THR A 24 -2.12 11.59 10.29
CA THR A 24 -3.58 11.47 10.06
C THR A 24 -4.37 12.66 10.60
N ASP A 25 -3.82 13.38 11.58
CA ASP A 25 -4.35 14.64 12.12
C ASP A 25 -4.42 15.78 11.09
N THR A 26 -3.63 15.70 10.01
CA THR A 26 -3.61 16.68 8.92
C THR A 26 -4.84 16.56 8.00
N TYR A 27 -5.55 15.43 8.02
CA TYR A 27 -6.63 15.14 7.07
C TYR A 27 -7.97 15.00 7.79
N GLY A 28 -9.02 15.65 7.27
CA GLY A 28 -10.37 15.54 7.84
C GLY A 28 -11.03 14.19 7.54
N LYS A 29 -10.63 13.53 6.44
CA LYS A 29 -11.12 12.21 6.05
C LYS A 29 -10.09 11.43 5.26
N ILE A 30 -9.97 10.15 5.61
CA ILE A 30 -9.24 9.13 4.85
C ILE A 30 -10.28 8.13 4.35
N ALA A 31 -10.35 7.93 3.05
CA ALA A 31 -11.31 7.00 2.45
C ALA A 31 -10.63 6.07 1.45
N LEU A 32 -11.03 4.80 1.47
CA LEU A 32 -10.61 3.84 0.46
C LEU A 32 -11.33 4.14 -0.86
N GLN A 33 -10.57 4.26 -1.95
CA GLN A 33 -11.13 4.50 -3.29
C GLN A 33 -11.32 3.20 -4.06
N LYS A 34 -10.44 2.21 -3.88
CA LYS A 34 -10.48 0.94 -4.60
C LYS A 34 -10.20 -0.24 -3.67
N LYS A 35 -10.87 -1.35 -3.94
CA LYS A 35 -10.71 -2.64 -3.25
C LYS A 35 -10.36 -3.72 -4.27
N GLY A 36 -9.61 -4.73 -3.84
CA GLY A 36 -9.24 -5.86 -4.69
C GLY A 36 -7.98 -5.58 -5.50
N GLU A 37 -7.93 -6.12 -6.70
CA GLU A 37 -6.77 -6.00 -7.59
C GLU A 37 -6.56 -4.55 -8.05
N VAL A 38 -5.30 -4.14 -8.09
CA VAL A 38 -4.87 -2.78 -8.45
C VAL A 38 -3.66 -2.84 -9.38
N THR A 39 -3.50 -1.84 -10.24
CA THR A 39 -2.32 -1.59 -11.06
C THR A 39 -1.51 -0.44 -10.47
N LEU A 40 -0.31 -0.18 -11.00
CA LEU A 40 0.60 0.85 -10.48
C LEU A 40 0.02 2.28 -10.53
N GLU A 41 -0.93 2.52 -11.42
CA GLU A 41 -1.51 3.85 -11.65
C GLU A 41 -2.82 4.07 -10.88
N ASP A 42 -3.33 3.04 -10.21
CA ASP A 42 -4.58 3.15 -9.47
C ASP A 42 -4.43 4.00 -8.20
N ALA A 43 -5.32 4.98 -8.04
CA ALA A 43 -5.51 5.66 -6.77
C ALA A 43 -6.32 4.78 -5.80
N VAL A 44 -5.71 4.36 -4.70
CA VAL A 44 -6.32 3.43 -3.72
C VAL A 44 -6.87 4.13 -2.48
N LEU A 45 -6.37 5.32 -2.15
CA LEU A 45 -6.78 6.12 -0.99
C LEU A 45 -7.02 7.56 -1.42
N LYS A 46 -8.10 8.15 -0.88
CA LYS A 46 -8.37 9.58 -0.95
C LYS A 46 -8.17 10.21 0.41
N LEU A 47 -7.37 11.27 0.43
CA LEU A 47 -7.12 12.13 1.59
C LEU A 47 -7.76 13.49 1.31
N SER A 48 -8.51 14.02 2.27
CA SER A 48 -9.19 15.33 2.16
C SER A 48 -9.32 15.99 3.52
#